data_AF-A0A1D6IZQ1-F1
#
_entry.id   AF-A0A1D6IZQ1-F1
#
_cell.length_a   1.000
_cell.length_b   1.000
_cell.length_c   1.000
_cell.angle_alpha   90.00
_cell.angle_beta   90.00
_cell.angle_gamma   90.00
#
_symmetry.space_group_name_H-M   'P 1'
#
loop_
_entity.id
_entity.type
_entity.pdbx_description
1 polymer ?
#
loop_
_entity_poly.entity_id
_entity_poly.type
_entity_poly.pdbx_seq_one_letter_code
_entity_poly.pdbx_strand_id
1 'polypeptide(L)'
;MDLPRPQAPCCRRPADLRPAPCCIDAPRPSDLRGCAPAAGALWKPSASYPRAAVPPASVRLHDISVRGEEDEQKEMLQQMTDGVRAMLGSIGDGAINISAYDTAWVALVKSLEGGNGPQFPSSLRWIVENQLPDGSWGDEEFFLVYDRMINTLACVIALESWEIHADMCEKGLSFIRENLWRLEHSGSDDWMVVSFEITFPQLLEMARDLGLDVPCDEPSLRAIYARRDAKLARIPKELLHASPTTLLLSIEGMPGLDWERLLKLQCSDGSFMSSPAPTAYALMQTGDTKCLEFLNGIVSKFSGGVPFTYPVDLFEHLWVVDRIERLGIGRHFTGEIKECLEYVHRYWGDEGLPATRDGPVSDVDDTAMGFRLLRLHGYDVSPCGLSRRG
;
A
#
# COMPACT_ATOMS: atom_id res chain seq x y z
N MET A 1 60.44 23.54 -8.21
CA MET A 1 59.97 23.93 -6.87
C MET A 1 58.51 23.60 -6.82
N ASP A 2 58.22 22.36 -6.44
CA ASP A 2 56.89 21.76 -6.42
C ASP A 2 56.20 22.06 -5.10
N LEU A 3 54.98 22.58 -5.16
CA LEU A 3 54.08 22.74 -4.01
C LEU A 3 53.20 21.49 -3.86
N PRO A 4 52.93 21.00 -2.63
CA PRO A 4 52.31 19.70 -2.42
C PRO A 4 50.77 19.74 -2.50
N ARG A 5 50.19 18.64 -2.99
CA ARG A 5 48.73 18.36 -3.00
C ARG A 5 48.22 18.08 -1.58
N PRO A 6 46.96 18.44 -1.24
CA PRO A 6 46.37 18.09 0.05
C PRO A 6 45.99 16.60 0.09
N GLN A 7 46.36 15.93 1.18
CA GLN A 7 46.01 14.54 1.49
C GLN A 7 44.57 14.44 1.99
N ALA A 8 43.80 13.52 1.43
CA ALA A 8 42.51 13.10 1.98
C ALA A 8 42.72 12.26 3.26
N PRO A 9 41.82 12.31 4.26
CA PRO A 9 41.99 11.55 5.48
C PRO A 9 41.77 10.05 5.24
N CYS A 10 42.78 9.27 5.60
CA CYS A 10 42.77 7.81 5.64
C CYS A 10 41.68 7.31 6.61
N CYS A 11 40.64 6.65 6.09
CA CYS A 11 39.72 5.84 6.90
C CYS A 11 40.52 4.70 7.56
N ARG A 12 40.68 4.76 8.88
CA ARG A 12 41.25 3.68 9.69
C ARG A 12 40.26 2.51 9.71
N ARG A 13 40.75 1.30 9.43
CA ARG A 13 40.02 0.04 9.65
C ARG A 13 39.85 -0.21 11.15
N PRO A 14 38.66 -0.54 11.65
CA PRO A 14 38.52 -1.26 12.91
C PRO A 14 38.76 -2.75 12.65
N ALA A 15 39.80 -3.28 13.27
CA ALA A 15 39.94 -4.71 13.53
C ALA A 15 39.09 -5.07 14.76
N ASP A 16 38.67 -6.34 14.79
CA ASP A 16 38.08 -7.06 15.92
C ASP A 16 36.62 -6.77 16.30
N LEU A 17 35.70 -7.40 15.55
CA LEU A 17 34.43 -7.87 16.10
C LEU A 17 34.22 -9.33 15.66
N ARG A 18 34.29 -10.26 16.62
CA ARG A 18 33.89 -11.67 16.41
C ARG A 18 32.36 -11.75 16.29
N PRO A 19 31.80 -12.56 15.39
CA PRO A 19 30.36 -12.79 15.35
C PRO A 19 29.90 -13.62 16.56
N ALA A 20 28.80 -13.20 17.18
CA ALA A 20 28.05 -13.97 18.18
C ALA A 20 27.35 -15.17 17.51
N PRO A 21 27.14 -16.29 18.21
CA PRO A 21 26.51 -17.48 17.64
C PRO A 21 25.01 -17.25 17.42
N CYS A 22 24.54 -17.55 16.20
CA CYS A 22 23.11 -17.66 15.89
C CYS A 22 22.52 -18.86 16.66
N CYS A 23 21.63 -18.57 17.59
CA CYS A 23 20.70 -19.56 18.16
C CYS A 23 19.29 -19.26 17.66
N ILE A 24 18.86 -19.91 16.59
CA ILE A 24 17.43 -20.10 16.25
C ILE A 24 17.31 -21.51 15.66
N ASP A 25 16.96 -22.47 16.51
CA ASP A 25 16.47 -23.79 16.07
C ASP A 25 15.02 -23.62 15.60
N ALA A 26 14.76 -23.87 14.32
CA ALA A 26 13.41 -24.00 13.79
C ALA A 26 12.85 -25.41 14.10
N PRO A 27 11.57 -25.56 14.51
CA PRO A 27 10.99 -26.87 14.77
C PRO A 27 10.83 -27.69 13.48
N ARG A 28 11.04 -29.00 13.57
CA ARG A 28 10.96 -29.93 12.44
C ARG A 28 9.51 -30.26 12.06
N PRO A 29 9.23 -30.65 10.79
CA PRO A 29 7.89 -30.85 10.24
C PRO A 29 7.09 -32.06 10.77
N SER A 30 7.41 -32.59 11.96
CA SER A 30 6.75 -33.77 12.54
C SER A 30 5.62 -33.45 13.52
N ASP A 31 5.43 -32.17 13.90
CA ASP A 31 4.61 -31.81 15.06
C ASP A 31 3.26 -31.15 14.71
N LEU A 32 2.81 -31.21 13.45
CA LEU A 32 1.47 -30.77 13.06
C LEU A 32 0.60 -31.94 12.62
N ARG A 33 0.02 -32.65 13.60
CA ARG A 33 -1.16 -33.49 13.39
C ARG A 33 -2.31 -32.98 14.23
N GLY A 34 -3.41 -32.66 13.55
CA GLY A 34 -4.74 -32.55 14.15
C GLY A 34 -5.34 -31.16 14.05
N CYS A 35 -6.04 -30.90 12.95
CA CYS A 35 -7.43 -30.39 12.92
C CYS A 35 -7.78 -29.95 11.49
N ALA A 36 -8.55 -30.80 10.79
CA ALA A 36 -9.48 -30.35 9.75
C ALA A 36 -10.82 -30.02 10.47
N PRO A 37 -11.72 -29.16 9.93
CA PRO A 37 -12.47 -29.55 8.73
C PRO A 37 -12.92 -28.45 7.74
N ALA A 38 -13.14 -28.94 6.50
CA ALA A 38 -14.26 -28.71 5.57
C ALA A 38 -14.57 -27.31 4.99
N ALA A 39 -14.37 -27.19 3.66
CA ALA A 39 -15.41 -26.76 2.73
C ALA A 39 -15.15 -27.43 1.37
N GLY A 40 -16.13 -28.18 0.87
CA GLY A 40 -16.06 -28.92 -0.38
C GLY A 40 -16.97 -28.32 -1.45
N ALA A 41 -16.53 -28.58 -2.69
CA ALA A 41 -17.29 -28.64 -3.93
C ALA A 41 -17.74 -27.34 -4.60
N LEU A 42 -17.22 -27.11 -5.82
CA LEU A 42 -18.02 -26.96 -7.04
C LEU A 42 -17.12 -26.97 -8.29
N TRP A 43 -16.89 -28.15 -8.86
CA TRP A 43 -16.67 -28.30 -10.31
C TRP A 43 -17.02 -29.73 -10.73
N LYS A 44 -17.94 -29.89 -11.68
CA LYS A 44 -18.23 -31.16 -12.37
C LYS A 44 -18.12 -30.92 -13.88
N PRO A 45 -17.31 -31.69 -14.62
CA PRO A 45 -17.47 -31.82 -16.05
C PRO A 45 -18.26 -33.09 -16.38
N SER A 46 -19.34 -32.91 -17.14
CA SER A 46 -20.06 -33.95 -17.85
C SER A 46 -19.51 -34.06 -19.27
N ALA A 47 -18.90 -35.19 -19.63
CA ALA A 47 -18.83 -35.68 -21.01
C ALA A 47 -18.39 -37.15 -21.00
N SER A 48 -19.26 -38.02 -21.49
CA SER A 48 -18.96 -39.42 -21.80
C SER A 48 -18.17 -39.52 -23.10
N TYR A 49 -16.99 -40.13 -23.08
CA TYR A 49 -16.20 -40.44 -24.28
C TYR A 49 -16.37 -41.92 -24.71
N PRO A 50 -16.40 -42.21 -26.03
CA PRO A 50 -16.53 -43.56 -26.55
C PRO A 50 -15.23 -44.36 -26.42
N ARG A 51 -15.35 -45.69 -26.26
CA ARG A 51 -14.23 -46.64 -26.23
C ARG A 51 -13.41 -46.57 -27.52
N ALA A 52 -12.14 -46.20 -27.42
CA ALA A 52 -11.16 -46.35 -28.49
C ALA A 52 -10.57 -47.78 -28.50
N ALA A 53 -10.29 -48.28 -29.70
CA ALA A 53 -9.74 -49.61 -29.97
C ALA A 53 -8.28 -49.75 -29.51
N VAL A 54 -7.91 -50.98 -29.12
CA VAL A 54 -6.58 -51.36 -28.64
C VAL A 54 -5.56 -51.35 -29.79
N PRO A 55 -4.42 -50.62 -29.69
CA PRO A 55 -3.36 -50.72 -30.68
C PRO A 55 -2.45 -51.94 -30.41
N PRO A 56 -1.80 -52.51 -31.45
CA PRO A 56 -0.98 -53.70 -31.30
C PRO A 56 0.35 -53.42 -30.57
N ALA A 57 0.87 -54.47 -29.94
CA ALA A 57 1.99 -54.44 -29.02
C ALA A 57 3.31 -53.98 -29.64
N SER A 58 3.89 -52.92 -29.08
CA SER A 58 5.26 -52.84 -28.54
C SER A 58 5.79 -51.40 -28.55
N VAL A 59 5.14 -50.52 -27.80
CA VAL A 59 5.84 -49.37 -27.21
C VAL A 59 5.74 -49.57 -25.70
N ARG A 60 6.87 -49.44 -25.00
CA ARG A 60 6.90 -49.55 -23.54
C ARG A 60 5.95 -48.49 -22.99
N LEU A 61 4.80 -48.92 -22.45
CA LEU A 61 3.76 -48.06 -21.88
C LEU A 61 4.32 -47.09 -20.82
N HIS A 62 5.43 -47.45 -20.18
CA HIS A 62 6.15 -46.60 -19.24
C HIS A 62 6.82 -45.37 -19.88
N ASP A 63 7.29 -45.44 -21.14
CA ASP A 63 7.97 -44.34 -21.82
C ASP A 63 7.00 -43.34 -22.47
N ILE A 64 5.76 -43.77 -22.80
CA ILE A 64 4.72 -42.88 -23.36
C ILE A 64 4.03 -42.08 -22.26
N SER A 65 3.73 -42.70 -21.12
CA SER A 65 3.08 -42.02 -19.97
C SER A 65 3.97 -40.91 -19.41
N VAL A 66 5.28 -41.18 -19.27
CA VAL A 66 6.25 -40.21 -18.76
C VAL A 66 6.47 -39.06 -19.75
N ARG A 67 6.48 -39.34 -21.06
CA ARG A 67 6.57 -38.29 -22.10
C ARG A 67 5.34 -37.38 -22.15
N GLY A 68 4.15 -37.94 -21.96
CA GLY A 68 2.91 -37.16 -21.86
C GLY A 68 2.92 -36.21 -20.66
N GLU A 69 3.35 -36.70 -19.49
CA GLU A 69 3.49 -35.88 -18.28
C GLU A 69 4.58 -34.80 -18.42
N GLU A 70 5.71 -35.09 -19.07
CA GLU A 70 6.77 -34.12 -19.34
C GLU A 70 6.33 -33.01 -20.31
N ASP A 71 5.53 -33.35 -21.32
CA ASP A 71 5.05 -32.38 -22.30
C ASP A 71 3.92 -31.51 -21.70
N GLU A 72 3.03 -32.08 -20.89
CA GLU A 72 2.04 -31.32 -20.11
C GLU A 72 2.71 -30.34 -19.11
N GLN A 73 3.77 -30.78 -18.44
CA GLN A 73 4.54 -29.91 -17.53
C GLN A 73 5.23 -28.76 -18.26
N LYS A 74 5.78 -29.00 -19.47
CA LYS A 74 6.36 -27.94 -20.30
C LYS A 74 5.32 -26.95 -20.77
N GLU A 75 4.15 -27.42 -21.20
CA GLU A 75 3.05 -26.55 -21.60
C GLU A 75 2.58 -25.68 -20.44
N MET A 76 2.39 -26.27 -19.26
CA MET A 76 2.04 -25.51 -18.05
C MET A 76 3.11 -24.49 -17.68
N LEU A 77 4.40 -24.87 -17.73
CA LEU A 77 5.51 -23.94 -17.47
C LEU A 77 5.52 -22.79 -18.47
N GLN A 78 5.28 -23.07 -19.75
CA GLN A 78 5.22 -22.05 -20.80
C GLN A 78 4.05 -21.09 -20.54
N GLN A 79 2.86 -21.61 -20.24
CA GLN A 79 1.69 -20.80 -19.92
C GLN A 79 1.92 -19.90 -18.69
N MET A 80 2.50 -20.44 -17.62
CA MET A 80 2.83 -19.63 -16.43
C MET A 80 3.89 -18.58 -16.73
N THR A 81 4.90 -18.92 -17.53
CA THR A 81 5.96 -17.97 -17.94
C THR A 81 5.38 -16.84 -18.78
N ASP A 82 4.51 -17.15 -19.75
CA ASP A 82 3.87 -16.14 -20.59
C ASP A 82 2.91 -15.27 -19.77
N GLY A 83 2.22 -15.84 -18.78
CA GLY A 83 1.40 -15.09 -17.82
C GLY A 83 2.23 -14.09 -17.01
N VAL A 84 3.36 -14.51 -16.43
CA VAL A 84 4.26 -13.61 -15.70
C VAL A 84 4.85 -12.54 -16.61
N ARG A 85 5.24 -12.90 -17.84
CA ARG A 85 5.72 -11.93 -18.84
C ARG A 85 4.67 -10.89 -19.17
N ALA A 86 3.42 -11.30 -19.37
CA ALA A 86 2.32 -10.37 -19.63
C ALA A 86 2.08 -9.42 -18.45
N MET A 87 2.17 -9.92 -17.20
CA MET A 87 2.08 -9.08 -16.01
C MET A 87 3.22 -8.04 -15.96
N LEU A 88 4.47 -8.47 -16.19
CA LEU A 88 5.63 -7.58 -16.24
C LEU A 88 5.50 -6.50 -17.33
N GLY A 89 5.06 -6.89 -18.53
CA GLY A 89 4.84 -5.94 -19.63
C GLY A 89 3.66 -4.99 -19.42
N SER A 90 2.84 -5.22 -18.39
CA SER A 90 1.71 -4.37 -18.02
C SER A 90 1.98 -3.46 -16.81
N ILE A 91 3.17 -3.58 -16.18
CA ILE A 91 3.57 -2.69 -15.09
C ILE A 91 3.55 -1.25 -15.60
N GLY A 92 2.86 -0.40 -14.84
CA GLY A 92 2.72 1.01 -15.14
C GLY A 92 2.89 1.83 -13.87
N ASP A 93 1.82 2.51 -13.48
CA ASP A 93 1.77 3.36 -12.30
C ASP A 93 1.55 2.58 -10.98
N GLY A 94 1.50 1.25 -10.99
CA GLY A 94 1.16 0.43 -9.82
C GLY A 94 -0.18 -0.30 -9.92
N ALA A 95 -0.20 -1.60 -9.61
CA ALA A 95 -1.41 -2.34 -9.24
C ALA A 95 -1.59 -2.36 -7.72
N ILE A 96 -2.66 -1.75 -7.21
CA ILE A 96 -2.93 -1.59 -5.79
C ILE A 96 -4.43 -1.64 -5.50
N ASN A 97 -4.81 -2.15 -4.34
CA ASN A 97 -6.20 -2.20 -3.88
C ASN A 97 -6.73 -0.81 -3.49
N ILE A 98 -8.04 -0.68 -3.46
CA ILE A 98 -8.73 0.56 -3.07
C ILE A 98 -8.71 0.70 -1.55
N SER A 99 -8.48 1.93 -1.07
CA SER A 99 -8.63 2.33 0.32
C SER A 99 -10.01 2.93 0.55
N ALA A 100 -10.82 2.31 1.41
CA ALA A 100 -12.14 2.85 1.73
C ALA A 100 -12.03 4.16 2.51
N TYR A 101 -11.02 4.30 3.38
CA TYR A 101 -10.68 5.52 4.11
C TYR A 101 -10.40 6.70 3.15
N ASP A 102 -9.49 6.51 2.19
CA ASP A 102 -9.16 7.57 1.24
C ASP A 102 -10.34 7.89 0.31
N THR A 103 -11.07 6.87 -0.12
CA THR A 103 -12.28 7.05 -0.93
C THR A 103 -13.34 7.86 -0.18
N ALA A 104 -13.49 7.66 1.13
CA ALA A 104 -14.37 8.46 1.97
C ALA A 104 -13.94 9.93 2.05
N TRP A 105 -12.65 10.22 2.21
CA TRP A 105 -12.15 11.59 2.18
C TRP A 105 -12.39 12.29 0.83
N VAL A 106 -12.18 11.58 -0.27
CA VAL A 106 -12.51 12.10 -1.61
C VAL A 106 -14.01 12.34 -1.75
N ALA A 107 -14.84 11.44 -1.22
CA ALA A 107 -16.30 11.56 -1.27
C ALA A 107 -16.86 12.75 -0.45
N LEU A 108 -16.11 13.26 0.53
CA LEU A 108 -16.49 14.45 1.32
C LEU A 108 -16.31 15.78 0.56
N VAL A 109 -15.54 15.80 -0.53
CA VAL A 109 -15.27 17.02 -1.29
C VAL A 109 -16.55 17.55 -1.92
N LYS A 110 -16.94 18.78 -1.55
CA LYS A 110 -18.09 19.48 -2.13
C LYS A 110 -17.77 20.01 -3.52
N SER A 111 -18.79 20.10 -4.37
CA SER A 111 -18.65 20.69 -5.70
C SER A 111 -18.09 22.11 -5.63
N LEU A 112 -17.01 22.36 -6.37
CA LEU A 112 -16.39 23.69 -6.43
C LEU A 112 -17.16 24.66 -7.34
N GLU A 113 -18.07 24.14 -8.17
CA GLU A 113 -18.88 24.93 -9.11
C GLU A 113 -20.16 25.52 -8.48
N GLY A 114 -20.29 25.46 -7.15
CA GLY A 114 -21.37 26.13 -6.41
C GLY A 114 -22.64 25.29 -6.20
N GLY A 115 -22.56 23.97 -6.37
CA GLY A 115 -23.64 23.03 -6.01
C GLY A 115 -23.51 22.46 -4.60
N ASN A 116 -24.62 22.06 -3.99
CA ASN A 116 -24.64 21.34 -2.70
C ASN A 116 -24.37 19.84 -2.84
N GLY A 117 -23.78 19.39 -3.96
CA GLY A 117 -23.51 17.98 -4.23
C GLY A 117 -22.03 17.62 -4.08
N PRO A 118 -21.70 16.32 -4.07
CA PRO A 118 -20.33 15.85 -4.06
C PRO A 118 -19.60 16.18 -5.36
N GLN A 119 -18.35 16.60 -5.28
CA GLN A 119 -17.45 16.76 -6.42
C GLN A 119 -17.19 15.41 -7.12
N PHE A 120 -17.17 14.32 -6.34
CA PHE A 120 -16.91 12.97 -6.82
C PHE A 120 -18.06 11.99 -6.48
N PRO A 121 -19.21 12.05 -7.18
CA PRO A 121 -20.34 11.15 -6.91
C PRO A 121 -20.00 9.66 -7.06
N SER A 122 -19.03 9.32 -7.93
CA SER A 122 -18.56 7.94 -8.12
C SER A 122 -17.88 7.38 -6.88
N SER A 123 -17.22 8.21 -6.07
CA SER A 123 -16.60 7.77 -4.80
C SER A 123 -17.65 7.39 -3.76
N LEU A 124 -18.76 8.14 -3.65
CA LEU A 124 -19.90 7.71 -2.82
C LEU A 124 -20.52 6.40 -3.31
N ARG A 125 -20.69 6.26 -4.64
CA ARG A 125 -21.19 5.01 -5.21
C ARG A 125 -20.29 3.83 -4.84
N TRP A 126 -18.97 4.00 -4.94
CA TRP A 126 -18.02 2.96 -4.54
C TRP A 126 -18.21 2.57 -3.07
N ILE A 127 -18.35 3.55 -2.16
CA ILE A 127 -18.60 3.26 -0.73
C ILE A 127 -19.86 2.42 -0.55
N VAL A 128 -20.96 2.79 -1.21
CA VAL A 128 -22.25 2.08 -1.15
C VAL A 128 -22.15 0.64 -1.68
N GLU A 129 -21.36 0.41 -2.72
CA GLU A 129 -21.22 -0.89 -3.37
C GLU A 129 -20.26 -1.85 -2.64
N ASN A 130 -19.46 -1.35 -1.68
CA ASN A 130 -18.35 -2.10 -1.08
C ASN A 130 -18.42 -2.22 0.46
N GLN A 131 -19.59 -2.07 1.08
CA GLN A 131 -19.77 -2.44 2.49
C GLN A 131 -19.68 -3.95 2.65
N LEU A 132 -18.87 -4.42 3.61
CA LEU A 132 -18.72 -5.84 3.91
C LEU A 132 -19.98 -6.41 4.62
N PRO A 133 -20.19 -7.74 4.59
CA PRO A 133 -21.36 -8.37 5.20
C PRO A 133 -21.52 -8.13 6.71
N ASP A 134 -20.44 -7.83 7.42
CA ASP A 134 -20.44 -7.50 8.85
C ASP A 134 -20.74 -6.02 9.15
N GLY A 135 -21.00 -5.21 8.12
CA GLY A 135 -21.28 -3.78 8.22
C GLY A 135 -20.02 -2.89 8.16
N SER A 136 -18.82 -3.48 8.14
CA SER A 136 -17.56 -2.74 8.06
C SER A 136 -17.15 -2.40 6.63
N TRP A 137 -16.12 -1.56 6.51
CA TRP A 137 -15.32 -1.40 5.29
C TRP A 137 -13.86 -1.72 5.62
N GLY A 138 -13.11 -2.18 4.62
CA GLY A 138 -11.68 -2.52 4.74
C GLY A 138 -11.32 -3.71 3.86
N ASP A 139 -10.20 -4.36 4.16
CA ASP A 139 -9.75 -5.52 3.40
C ASP A 139 -10.68 -6.74 3.63
N GLU A 140 -11.19 -7.36 2.56
CA GLU A 140 -12.12 -8.49 2.63
C GLU A 140 -11.43 -9.79 3.09
N GLU A 141 -10.16 -9.98 2.73
CA GLU A 141 -9.41 -11.22 2.98
C GLU A 141 -8.69 -11.20 4.33
N PHE A 142 -8.24 -10.01 4.77
CA PHE A 142 -7.46 -9.85 5.99
C PHE A 142 -8.16 -8.96 7.02
N PHE A 143 -8.59 -9.55 8.14
CA PHE A 143 -9.16 -8.78 9.24
C PHE A 143 -8.06 -8.15 10.11
N LEU A 144 -7.95 -6.82 10.06
CA LEU A 144 -7.15 -6.03 10.99
C LEU A 144 -8.05 -5.01 11.69
N VAL A 145 -8.10 -5.02 13.02
CA VAL A 145 -9.00 -4.13 13.78
C VAL A 145 -8.77 -2.66 13.46
N TYR A 146 -7.52 -2.20 13.37
CA TYR A 146 -7.20 -0.81 13.04
C TYR A 146 -7.70 -0.41 11.65
N ASP A 147 -7.51 -1.28 10.66
CA ASP A 147 -8.02 -1.11 9.30
C ASP A 147 -9.54 -1.03 9.29
N ARG A 148 -10.23 -2.01 9.89
CA ARG A 148 -11.69 -2.04 9.89
C ARG A 148 -12.30 -0.84 10.61
N MET A 149 -11.73 -0.41 11.75
CA MET A 149 -12.25 0.74 12.49
C MET A 149 -12.14 2.03 11.68
N ILE A 150 -10.96 2.33 11.12
CA ILE A 150 -10.73 3.61 10.45
C ILE A 150 -11.49 3.71 9.12
N ASN A 151 -11.51 2.65 8.32
CA ASN A 151 -12.26 2.59 7.07
C ASN A 151 -13.76 2.74 7.32
N THR A 152 -14.31 1.98 8.27
CA THR A 152 -15.76 2.00 8.57
C THR A 152 -16.20 3.38 9.04
N LEU A 153 -15.47 4.00 9.98
CA LEU A 153 -15.84 5.30 10.51
C LEU A 153 -15.78 6.39 9.43
N ALA A 154 -14.75 6.38 8.58
CA ALA A 154 -14.65 7.32 7.46
C ALA A 154 -15.82 7.17 6.48
N CYS A 155 -16.16 5.94 6.08
CA CYS A 155 -17.29 5.68 5.18
C CYS A 155 -18.63 6.11 5.76
N VAL A 156 -18.88 5.83 7.06
CA VAL A 156 -20.09 6.30 7.75
C VAL A 156 -20.17 7.83 7.74
N ILE A 157 -19.08 8.52 8.08
CA ILE A 157 -19.00 9.99 8.05
C ILE A 157 -19.31 10.53 6.65
N ALA A 158 -18.77 9.90 5.60
CA ALA A 158 -19.04 10.30 4.22
C ALA A 158 -20.51 10.15 3.85
N LEU A 159 -21.12 8.99 4.14
CA LEU A 159 -22.55 8.75 3.85
C LEU A 159 -23.47 9.69 4.65
N GLU A 160 -23.17 9.90 5.94
CA GLU A 160 -23.94 10.78 6.81
C GLU A 160 -23.83 12.26 6.37
N SER A 161 -22.64 12.70 5.94
CA SER A 161 -22.43 14.09 5.46
C SER A 161 -23.27 14.46 4.25
N TRP A 162 -23.77 13.45 3.51
CA TRP A 162 -24.66 13.63 2.37
C TRP A 162 -26.10 13.18 2.65
N GLU A 163 -26.41 12.77 3.89
CA GLU A 163 -27.73 12.30 4.32
C GLU A 163 -28.28 11.13 3.46
N ILE A 164 -27.41 10.18 3.10
CA ILE A 164 -27.76 9.02 2.27
C ILE A 164 -27.48 7.69 2.98
N HIS A 165 -28.22 6.64 2.60
CA HIS A 165 -27.99 5.25 3.02
C HIS A 165 -27.91 5.06 4.56
N ALA A 166 -28.86 5.64 5.30
CA ALA A 166 -28.92 5.56 6.75
C ALA A 166 -28.88 4.11 7.31
N ASP A 167 -29.38 3.13 6.56
CA ASP A 167 -29.31 1.71 6.95
C ASP A 167 -27.87 1.17 6.92
N MET A 168 -27.04 1.65 5.99
CA MET A 168 -25.61 1.31 5.92
C MET A 168 -24.83 2.02 7.02
N CYS A 169 -25.16 3.28 7.31
CA CYS A 169 -24.61 4.03 8.44
C CYS A 169 -24.85 3.27 9.75
N GLU A 170 -26.08 2.83 10.02
CA GLU A 170 -26.43 2.10 11.25
C GLU A 170 -25.64 0.79 11.38
N LYS A 171 -25.47 0.03 10.28
CA LYS A 171 -24.64 -1.19 10.28
C LYS A 171 -23.18 -0.88 10.61
N GLY A 172 -22.61 0.15 10.00
CA GLY A 172 -21.23 0.58 10.27
C GLY A 172 -21.04 1.04 11.72
N LEU A 173 -21.99 1.81 12.26
CA LEU A 173 -21.99 2.23 13.66
C LEU A 173 -22.18 1.06 14.63
N SER A 174 -23.01 0.06 14.28
CA SER A 174 -23.13 -1.18 15.07
C SER A 174 -21.80 -1.91 15.12
N PHE A 175 -21.15 -2.09 13.95
CA PHE A 175 -19.85 -2.73 13.87
C PHE A 175 -18.80 -2.02 14.74
N ILE A 176 -18.73 -0.68 14.69
CA ILE A 176 -17.80 0.11 15.51
C ILE A 176 -18.08 -0.13 17.00
N ARG A 177 -19.34 0.01 17.44
CA ARG A 177 -19.73 -0.19 18.84
C ARG A 177 -19.37 -1.59 19.36
N GLU A 178 -19.57 -2.62 18.54
CA GLU A 178 -19.32 -4.01 18.92
C GLU A 178 -17.83 -4.40 18.97
N ASN A 179 -16.97 -3.66 18.27
CA ASN A 179 -15.57 -4.03 18.08
C ASN A 179 -14.55 -3.03 18.63
N LEU A 180 -14.97 -1.85 19.11
CA LEU A 180 -14.04 -0.80 19.57
C LEU A 180 -13.12 -1.27 20.70
N TRP A 181 -13.65 -2.07 21.63
CA TRP A 181 -12.90 -2.65 22.76
C TRP A 181 -11.67 -3.47 22.32
N ARG A 182 -11.67 -3.98 21.07
CA ARG A 182 -10.56 -4.76 20.51
C ARG A 182 -9.32 -3.91 20.23
N LEU A 183 -9.44 -2.58 20.14
CA LEU A 183 -8.31 -1.68 19.93
C LEU A 183 -7.30 -1.72 21.09
N GLU A 184 -7.77 -1.93 22.32
CA GLU A 184 -6.91 -2.09 23.50
C GLU A 184 -6.32 -3.51 23.61
N HIS A 185 -7.00 -4.49 23.01
CA HIS A 185 -6.66 -5.92 23.12
C HIS A 185 -5.91 -6.47 21.91
N SER A 186 -5.54 -5.63 20.94
CA SER A 186 -4.80 -6.00 19.73
C SER A 186 -3.38 -6.54 20.01
N GLY A 187 -2.91 -6.42 21.26
CA GLY A 187 -1.71 -7.10 21.78
C GLY A 187 -0.38 -6.45 21.39
N SER A 188 -0.29 -5.81 20.21
CA SER A 188 0.85 -5.01 19.79
C SER A 188 0.44 -3.91 18.81
N ASP A 189 1.09 -2.74 18.94
CA ASP A 189 0.98 -1.63 18.00
C ASP A 189 1.68 -1.91 16.66
N ASP A 190 2.38 -3.05 16.52
CA ASP A 190 3.16 -3.41 15.32
C ASP A 190 2.32 -3.44 14.03
N TRP A 191 1.01 -3.66 14.16
CA TRP A 191 0.06 -3.71 13.04
C TRP A 191 -0.85 -2.49 12.97
N MET A 192 -0.55 -1.43 13.73
CA MET A 192 -1.30 -0.20 13.64
C MET A 192 -1.07 0.47 12.27
N VAL A 193 -2.16 0.82 11.59
CA VAL A 193 -2.08 1.52 10.30
C VAL A 193 -1.41 2.88 10.46
N VAL A 194 -0.74 3.34 9.41
CA VAL A 194 0.04 4.58 9.43
C VAL A 194 -0.82 5.74 9.94
N SER A 195 -0.30 6.46 10.93
CA SER A 195 -0.93 7.65 11.52
C SER A 195 -2.31 7.45 12.16
N PHE A 196 -2.76 6.22 12.41
CA PHE A 196 -4.03 5.92 13.08
C PHE A 196 -4.26 6.75 14.35
N GLU A 197 -3.21 6.94 15.16
CA GLU A 197 -3.27 7.71 16.42
C GLU A 197 -3.58 9.19 16.23
N ILE A 198 -3.45 9.72 15.02
CA ILE A 198 -3.79 11.10 14.67
C ILE A 198 -5.11 11.12 13.91
N THR A 199 -5.25 10.28 12.90
CA THR A 199 -6.38 10.32 11.96
C THR A 199 -7.66 9.74 12.52
N PHE A 200 -7.59 8.65 13.31
CA PHE A 200 -8.80 8.04 13.88
C PHE A 200 -9.47 8.93 14.94
N PRO A 201 -8.75 9.55 15.89
CA PRO A 201 -9.33 10.57 16.76
C PRO A 201 -9.96 11.76 16.02
N GLN A 202 -9.37 12.19 14.91
CA GLN A 202 -9.94 13.27 14.09
C GLN A 202 -11.29 12.84 13.50
N LEU A 203 -11.40 11.61 12.99
CA LEU A 203 -12.68 11.06 12.53
C LEU A 203 -13.70 10.95 13.66
N LEU A 204 -13.30 10.56 14.86
CA LEU A 204 -14.21 10.51 16.02
C LEU A 204 -14.76 11.90 16.35
N GLU A 205 -13.93 12.95 16.29
CA GLU A 205 -14.38 14.33 16.45
C GLU A 205 -15.34 14.75 15.33
N MET A 206 -15.05 14.42 14.08
CA MET A 206 -15.95 14.68 12.95
C MET A 206 -17.30 13.98 13.10
N ALA A 207 -17.31 12.71 13.51
CA ALA A 207 -18.54 11.95 13.72
C ALA A 207 -19.38 12.55 14.85
N ARG A 208 -18.75 12.96 15.95
CA ARG A 208 -19.42 13.66 17.06
C ARG A 208 -20.05 14.97 16.58
N ASP A 209 -19.33 15.74 15.78
CA ASP A 209 -19.80 17.03 15.26
C ASP A 209 -20.97 16.86 14.27
N LEU A 210 -21.07 15.71 13.60
CA LEU A 210 -22.23 15.28 12.80
C LEU A 210 -23.39 14.73 13.65
N GLY A 211 -23.22 14.56 14.96
CA GLY A 211 -24.25 14.02 15.84
C GLY A 211 -24.39 12.50 15.80
N LEU A 212 -23.39 11.79 15.27
CA LEU A 212 -23.37 10.32 15.26
C LEU A 212 -23.13 9.76 16.67
N ASP A 213 -23.85 8.69 17.00
CA ASP A 213 -23.70 7.97 18.28
C ASP A 213 -22.46 7.05 18.26
N VAL A 214 -21.28 7.67 18.34
CA VAL A 214 -19.99 6.97 18.43
C VAL A 214 -19.47 7.06 19.87
N PRO A 215 -19.04 5.95 20.50
CA PRO A 215 -18.67 5.94 21.91
C PRO A 215 -17.28 6.56 22.13
N CYS A 216 -17.20 7.90 22.04
CA CYS A 216 -15.95 8.67 22.11
C CYS A 216 -15.25 8.62 23.47
N ASP A 217 -15.99 8.31 24.54
CA ASP A 217 -15.51 8.21 25.93
C ASP A 217 -15.16 6.76 26.35
N GLU A 218 -15.14 5.83 25.39
CA GLU A 218 -14.86 4.43 25.64
C GLU A 218 -13.42 4.23 26.15
N PRO A 219 -13.20 3.41 27.20
CA PRO A 219 -11.88 3.24 27.81
C PRO A 219 -10.76 2.84 26.85
N SER A 220 -11.02 2.00 25.85
CA SER A 220 -10.03 1.57 24.87
C SER A 220 -9.54 2.71 23.95
N LEU A 221 -10.23 3.86 23.90
CA LEU A 221 -9.75 5.06 23.18
C LEU A 221 -8.74 5.90 23.98
N ARG A 222 -8.66 5.74 25.31
CA ARG A 222 -7.81 6.60 26.16
C ARG A 222 -6.34 6.55 25.76
N ALA A 223 -5.83 5.36 25.45
CA ALA A 223 -4.45 5.19 25.01
C ALA A 223 -4.21 5.93 23.68
N ILE A 224 -5.15 5.83 22.73
CA ILE A 224 -5.04 6.47 21.42
C ILE A 224 -5.03 8.00 21.56
N TYR A 225 -5.92 8.58 22.38
CA TYR A 225 -5.91 10.03 22.63
C TYR A 225 -4.62 10.52 23.29
N ALA A 226 -4.13 9.78 24.30
CA ALA A 226 -2.87 10.15 24.96
C ALA A 226 -1.69 10.14 23.97
N ARG A 227 -1.67 9.17 23.05
CA ARG A 227 -0.65 9.08 22.00
C ARG A 227 -0.80 10.18 20.95
N ARG A 228 -2.03 10.51 20.54
CA ARG A 228 -2.32 11.67 19.68
C ARG A 228 -1.69 12.93 20.25
N ASP A 229 -2.03 13.25 21.50
CA ASP A 229 -1.60 14.49 22.14
C ASP A 229 -0.07 14.53 22.29
N ALA A 230 0.54 13.40 22.67
CA ALA A 230 1.99 13.26 22.74
C ALA A 230 2.67 13.41 21.37
N LYS A 231 2.07 12.87 20.30
CA LYS A 231 2.60 12.93 18.94
C LYS A 231 2.46 14.35 18.37
N LEU A 232 1.28 14.97 18.48
CA LEU A 232 1.04 16.35 18.04
C LEU A 232 1.95 17.35 18.77
N ALA A 233 2.20 17.17 20.07
CA ALA A 233 3.13 18.01 20.83
C ALA A 233 4.60 17.90 20.36
N ARG A 234 4.96 16.78 19.73
CA ARG A 234 6.30 16.53 19.18
C ARG A 234 6.45 16.94 17.73
N ILE A 235 5.35 17.25 17.02
CA ILE A 235 5.42 17.66 15.62
C ILE A 235 6.11 19.03 15.53
N PRO A 236 7.25 19.13 14.84
CA PRO A 236 7.90 20.41 14.60
C PRO A 236 7.09 21.20 13.56
N LYS A 237 6.11 22.00 14.01
CA LYS A 237 5.21 22.75 13.12
C LYS A 237 5.95 23.60 12.10
N GLU A 238 7.08 24.21 12.48
CA GLU A 238 7.87 24.97 11.51
C GLU A 238 8.47 24.10 10.41
N LEU A 239 8.95 22.90 10.74
CA LEU A 239 9.50 21.98 9.76
C LEU A 239 8.40 21.45 8.83
N LEU A 240 7.22 21.12 9.37
CA LEU A 240 6.04 20.69 8.61
C LEU A 240 5.68 21.68 7.48
N HIS A 241 5.86 22.98 7.72
CA HIS A 241 5.51 24.05 6.79
C HIS A 241 6.73 24.64 6.04
N ALA A 242 7.92 24.06 6.20
CA ALA A 242 9.16 24.55 5.59
C ALA A 242 9.79 23.54 4.62
N SER A 243 9.54 22.24 4.79
CA SER A 243 10.13 21.21 3.95
C SER A 243 9.22 19.99 3.85
N PRO A 244 9.25 19.24 2.73
CA PRO A 244 8.51 18.00 2.61
C PRO A 244 8.96 17.01 3.68
N THR A 245 8.00 16.46 4.41
CA THR A 245 8.22 15.40 5.40
C THR A 245 7.08 14.39 5.32
N THR A 246 7.29 13.20 5.87
CA THR A 246 6.25 12.16 5.93
C THR A 246 5.00 12.59 6.70
N LEU A 247 5.06 13.66 7.49
CA LEU A 247 3.88 14.24 8.16
C LEU A 247 2.82 14.75 7.17
N LEU A 248 3.21 15.10 5.94
CA LEU A 248 2.29 15.52 4.87
C LEU A 248 1.33 14.40 4.45
N LEU A 249 1.62 13.13 4.77
CA LEU A 249 0.77 11.98 4.48
C LEU A 249 -0.48 11.92 5.36
N SER A 250 -0.57 12.74 6.42
CA SER A 250 -1.66 12.63 7.41
C SER A 250 -2.15 13.98 7.92
N ILE A 251 -2.09 15.01 7.06
CA ILE A 251 -2.48 16.38 7.41
C ILE A 251 -3.98 16.52 7.67
N GLU A 252 -4.80 15.62 7.13
CA GLU A 252 -6.23 15.52 7.40
C GLU A 252 -6.56 15.22 8.86
N GLY A 253 -5.60 14.70 9.62
CA GLY A 253 -5.71 14.50 11.06
C GLY A 253 -5.08 15.61 11.92
N MET A 254 -4.58 16.70 11.33
CA MET A 254 -3.80 17.71 12.06
C MET A 254 -4.50 19.08 12.13
N PRO A 255 -4.66 19.68 13.32
CA PRO A 255 -5.26 21.00 13.47
C PRO A 255 -4.25 22.14 13.27
N GLY A 256 -4.76 23.30 12.81
CA GLY A 256 -4.02 24.57 12.79
C GLY A 256 -2.88 24.61 11.77
N LEU A 257 -3.19 24.20 10.54
CA LEU A 257 -2.28 24.21 9.40
C LEU A 257 -2.25 25.57 8.69
N ASP A 258 -1.08 25.96 8.20
CA ASP A 258 -0.88 27.12 7.32
C ASP A 258 -0.87 26.64 5.86
N TRP A 259 -2.03 26.76 5.22
CA TRP A 259 -2.25 26.29 3.86
C TRP A 259 -1.40 27.01 2.81
N GLU A 260 -1.09 28.30 3.02
CA GLU A 260 -0.26 29.05 2.07
C GLU A 260 1.17 28.49 2.04
N ARG A 261 1.68 28.05 3.19
CA ARG A 261 2.98 27.38 3.29
C ARG A 261 2.92 25.93 2.82
N LEU A 262 1.87 25.18 3.17
CA LEU A 262 1.73 23.77 2.78
C LEU A 262 1.62 23.60 1.26
N LEU A 263 0.88 24.45 0.55
CA LEU A 263 0.75 24.36 -0.91
C LEU A 263 2.10 24.52 -1.64
N LYS A 264 3.11 25.13 -1.01
CA LYS A 264 4.48 25.22 -1.55
C LYS A 264 5.24 23.89 -1.47
N LEU A 265 4.71 22.91 -0.73
CA LEU A 265 5.27 21.57 -0.53
C LEU A 265 4.53 20.49 -1.31
N GLN A 266 3.53 20.87 -2.12
CA GLN A 266 2.77 19.96 -2.99
C GLN A 266 3.68 19.27 -4.01
N CYS A 267 3.39 18.00 -4.32
CA CYS A 267 4.07 17.24 -5.34
C CYS A 267 3.84 17.82 -6.74
N SER A 268 4.68 17.44 -7.71
CA SER A 268 4.55 17.86 -9.11
C SER A 268 3.22 17.45 -9.75
N ASP A 269 2.67 16.32 -9.32
CA ASP A 269 1.39 15.77 -9.78
C ASP A 269 0.16 16.44 -9.13
N GLY A 270 0.36 17.38 -8.21
CA GLY A 270 -0.71 18.07 -7.48
C GLY A 270 -1.14 17.41 -6.17
N SER A 271 -0.56 16.27 -5.81
CA SER A 271 -0.87 15.59 -4.55
C SER A 271 -0.10 16.14 -3.36
N PHE A 272 -0.56 15.77 -2.15
CA PHE A 272 0.27 15.72 -0.96
C PHE A 272 0.74 14.27 -0.74
N MET A 273 2.05 14.04 -0.81
CA MET A 273 2.69 12.72 -0.61
C MET A 273 2.09 11.59 -1.47
N SER A 274 1.67 11.89 -2.71
CA SER A 274 1.03 10.91 -3.60
C SER A 274 -0.18 10.23 -2.94
N SER A 275 -0.89 10.89 -2.02
CA SER A 275 -1.97 10.28 -1.23
C SER A 275 -3.30 11.03 -1.38
N PRO A 276 -4.42 10.33 -1.67
CA PRO A 276 -5.70 10.99 -1.92
C PRO A 276 -6.34 11.63 -0.70
N ALA A 277 -6.32 11.02 0.49
CA ALA A 277 -6.92 11.61 1.69
C ALA A 277 -6.37 13.01 2.05
N PRO A 278 -5.05 13.21 2.25
CA PRO A 278 -4.50 14.54 2.53
C PRO A 278 -4.72 15.51 1.37
N THR A 279 -4.73 15.03 0.12
CA THR A 279 -5.00 15.87 -1.06
C THR A 279 -6.45 16.33 -1.13
N ALA A 280 -7.41 15.46 -0.82
CA ALA A 280 -8.83 15.79 -0.70
C ALA A 280 -9.06 16.79 0.44
N TYR A 281 -8.38 16.58 1.58
CA TYR A 281 -8.42 17.53 2.67
C TYR A 281 -7.87 18.90 2.28
N ALA A 282 -6.70 18.96 1.63
CA ALA A 282 -6.15 20.20 1.11
C ALA A 282 -7.09 20.90 0.12
N LEU A 283 -7.72 20.13 -0.78
CA LEU A 283 -8.70 20.67 -1.73
C LEU A 283 -9.89 21.31 -1.02
N MET A 284 -10.46 20.66 -0.01
CA MET A 284 -11.57 21.19 0.76
C MET A 284 -11.24 22.52 1.46
N GLN A 285 -9.97 22.70 1.85
CA GLN A 285 -9.52 23.87 2.60
C GLN A 285 -9.09 25.02 1.69
N THR A 286 -8.67 24.74 0.46
CA THR A 286 -7.97 25.71 -0.40
C THR A 286 -8.62 25.94 -1.76
N GLY A 287 -9.39 24.97 -2.27
CA GLY A 287 -9.88 24.98 -3.65
C GLY A 287 -8.76 24.85 -4.70
N ASP A 288 -7.57 24.38 -4.32
CA ASP A 288 -6.42 24.29 -5.22
C ASP A 288 -6.71 23.40 -6.45
N THR A 289 -6.45 23.93 -7.65
CA THR A 289 -6.80 23.25 -8.90
C THR A 289 -5.91 22.05 -9.18
N LYS A 290 -4.66 22.02 -8.68
CA LYS A 290 -3.78 20.86 -8.88
C LYS A 290 -4.18 19.69 -7.99
N CYS A 291 -4.59 19.96 -6.76
CA CYS A 291 -5.24 18.94 -5.92
C CYS A 291 -6.47 18.35 -6.64
N LEU A 292 -7.29 19.20 -7.25
CA LEU A 292 -8.45 18.75 -8.02
C LEU A 292 -8.06 17.91 -9.25
N GLU A 293 -7.04 18.32 -10.00
CA GLU A 293 -6.53 17.60 -11.16
C GLU A 293 -6.02 16.20 -10.79
N PHE A 294 -5.24 16.09 -9.71
CA PHE A 294 -4.79 14.81 -9.16
C PHE A 294 -5.98 13.90 -8.83
N LEU A 295 -6.94 14.42 -8.06
CA LEU A 295 -8.11 13.65 -7.61
C LEU A 295 -9.01 13.23 -8.77
N ASN A 296 -9.23 14.09 -9.77
CA ASN A 296 -9.95 13.73 -10.99
C ASN A 296 -9.27 12.58 -11.73
N GLY A 297 -7.95 12.64 -11.89
CA GLY A 297 -7.17 11.61 -12.57
C GLY A 297 -7.28 10.26 -11.87
N ILE A 298 -7.08 10.24 -10.55
CA ILE A 298 -7.09 8.99 -9.78
C ILE A 298 -8.50 8.40 -9.65
N VAL A 299 -9.53 9.22 -9.39
CA VAL A 299 -10.93 8.74 -9.32
C VAL A 299 -11.38 8.17 -10.65
N SER A 300 -10.99 8.80 -11.78
CA SER A 300 -11.27 8.28 -13.11
C SER A 300 -10.57 6.94 -13.37
N LYS A 301 -9.33 6.79 -12.90
CA LYS A 301 -8.54 5.57 -13.09
C LYS A 301 -9.10 4.38 -12.32
N PHE A 302 -9.58 4.61 -11.12
CA PHE A 302 -10.05 3.58 -10.19
C PHE A 302 -11.59 3.52 -10.09
N SER A 303 -12.29 4.10 -11.07
CA SER A 303 -13.75 4.00 -11.23
C SER A 303 -14.55 4.41 -9.99
N GLY A 304 -14.12 5.45 -9.28
CA GLY A 304 -14.77 5.95 -8.07
C GLY A 304 -13.96 5.71 -6.80
N GLY A 305 -13.45 4.49 -6.62
CA GLY A 305 -12.52 4.18 -5.54
C GLY A 305 -11.18 4.88 -5.73
N VAL A 306 -10.38 4.99 -4.67
CA VAL A 306 -8.98 5.43 -4.74
C VAL A 306 -8.11 4.62 -3.76
N PRO A 307 -6.85 4.28 -4.12
CA PRO A 307 -5.90 3.64 -3.20
C PRO A 307 -5.41 4.62 -2.12
N PHE A 308 -4.68 4.12 -1.12
CA PHE A 308 -4.10 4.99 -0.07
C PHE A 308 -2.95 5.86 -0.59
N THR A 309 -2.25 5.39 -1.63
CA THR A 309 -1.19 6.14 -2.31
C THR A 309 -1.14 5.75 -3.79
N TYR A 310 -0.81 6.72 -4.65
CA TYR A 310 -0.67 6.53 -6.07
C TYR A 310 0.15 7.64 -6.75
N PRO A 311 1.04 7.32 -7.71
CA PRO A 311 1.40 5.97 -8.18
C PRO A 311 2.18 5.17 -7.13
N VAL A 312 2.42 3.87 -7.37
CA VAL A 312 3.38 3.03 -6.61
C VAL A 312 4.37 2.36 -7.57
N ASP A 313 4.77 3.11 -8.59
CA ASP A 313 5.57 2.64 -9.71
C ASP A 313 6.97 2.17 -9.30
N LEU A 314 7.76 3.00 -8.63
CA LEU A 314 9.13 2.62 -8.24
C LEU A 314 9.12 1.41 -7.31
N PHE A 315 8.25 1.43 -6.31
CA PHE A 315 8.00 0.29 -5.41
C PHE A 315 7.65 -0.98 -6.20
N GLU A 316 6.65 -0.95 -7.09
CA GLU A 316 6.22 -2.14 -7.83
C GLU A 316 7.35 -2.72 -8.70
N HIS A 317 8.05 -1.87 -9.47
CA HIS A 317 9.16 -2.31 -10.32
C HIS A 317 10.28 -2.97 -9.50
N LEU A 318 10.69 -2.34 -8.39
CA LEU A 318 11.74 -2.84 -7.51
C LEU A 318 11.34 -4.17 -6.84
N TRP A 319 10.13 -4.25 -6.32
CA TRP A 319 9.68 -5.41 -5.56
C TRP A 319 9.45 -6.60 -6.47
N VAL A 320 8.87 -6.41 -7.66
CA VAL A 320 8.66 -7.49 -8.63
C VAL A 320 9.98 -8.10 -9.08
N VAL A 321 10.99 -7.28 -9.40
CA VAL A 321 12.33 -7.78 -9.75
C VAL A 321 12.92 -8.57 -8.58
N ASP A 322 12.88 -8.05 -7.35
CA ASP A 322 13.39 -8.76 -6.17
C ASP A 322 12.72 -10.13 -5.97
N ARG A 323 11.40 -10.21 -6.10
CA ARG A 323 10.66 -11.48 -5.91
C ARG A 323 11.03 -12.49 -6.99
N ILE A 324 11.10 -12.08 -8.24
CA ILE A 324 11.46 -12.94 -9.37
C ILE A 324 12.88 -13.51 -9.21
N GLU A 325 13.84 -12.68 -8.78
CA GLU A 325 15.22 -13.12 -8.55
C GLU A 325 15.34 -14.07 -7.37
N ARG A 326 14.72 -13.74 -6.23
CA ARG A 326 14.76 -14.57 -5.02
C ARG A 326 14.06 -15.91 -5.18
N LEU A 327 13.05 -15.99 -6.02
CA LEU A 327 12.40 -17.25 -6.40
C LEU A 327 13.24 -18.10 -7.37
N GLY A 328 14.37 -17.58 -7.88
CA GLY A 328 15.27 -18.32 -8.77
C GLY A 328 14.73 -18.51 -10.19
N ILE A 329 13.75 -17.68 -10.60
CA ILE A 329 13.11 -17.76 -11.93
C ILE A 329 13.49 -16.62 -12.88
N GLY A 330 14.32 -15.67 -12.44
CA GLY A 330 14.69 -14.48 -13.24
C GLY A 330 15.32 -14.75 -14.61
N ARG A 331 15.92 -15.92 -14.83
CA ARG A 331 16.47 -16.32 -16.15
C ARG A 331 15.42 -16.33 -17.27
N HIS A 332 14.14 -16.47 -16.94
CA HIS A 332 13.04 -16.49 -17.90
C HIS A 332 12.54 -15.10 -18.30
N PHE A 333 12.95 -14.08 -17.55
CA PHE A 333 12.40 -12.71 -17.61
C PHE A 333 13.50 -11.65 -17.75
N THR A 334 14.62 -11.99 -18.38
CA THR A 334 15.80 -11.10 -18.43
C THR A 334 15.54 -9.78 -19.15
N GLY A 335 14.70 -9.78 -20.19
CA GLY A 335 14.33 -8.55 -20.91
C GLY A 335 13.45 -7.65 -20.06
N GLU A 336 12.44 -8.24 -19.43
CA GLU A 336 11.44 -7.56 -18.62
C GLU A 336 12.04 -7.00 -17.32
N ILE A 337 12.94 -7.75 -16.66
CA ILE A 337 13.74 -7.27 -15.53
C ILE A 337 14.57 -6.05 -15.94
N LYS A 338 15.21 -6.12 -17.11
CA LYS A 338 16.01 -5.01 -17.61
C LYS A 338 15.14 -3.77 -17.82
N GLU A 339 13.99 -3.90 -18.47
CA GLU A 339 13.04 -2.78 -18.66
C GLU A 339 12.60 -2.17 -17.33
N CYS A 340 12.32 -3.00 -16.32
CA CYS A 340 11.96 -2.52 -14.99
C CYS A 340 13.09 -1.71 -14.33
N LEU A 341 14.32 -2.21 -14.41
CA LEU A 341 15.47 -1.53 -13.82
C LEU A 341 15.87 -0.28 -14.62
N GLU A 342 15.68 -0.26 -15.93
CA GLU A 342 15.82 0.95 -16.74
C GLU A 342 14.80 2.01 -16.32
N TYR A 343 13.56 1.61 -16.03
CA TYR A 343 12.55 2.52 -15.48
C TYR A 343 13.02 3.15 -14.18
N VAL A 344 13.39 2.32 -13.18
CA VAL A 344 13.87 2.78 -11.86
C VAL A 344 15.09 3.68 -11.99
N HIS A 345 16.06 3.30 -12.84
CA HIS A 345 17.31 4.04 -13.01
C HIS A 345 17.09 5.47 -13.52
N ARG A 346 16.01 5.74 -14.28
CA ARG A 346 15.68 7.11 -14.72
C ARG A 346 15.36 8.06 -13.57
N TYR A 347 14.92 7.52 -12.44
CA TYR A 347 14.57 8.29 -11.24
C TYR A 347 15.64 8.19 -10.14
N TRP A 348 16.71 7.42 -10.38
CA TRP A 348 17.82 7.33 -9.44
C TRP A 348 18.55 8.68 -9.34
N GLY A 349 18.73 9.16 -8.11
CA GLY A 349 19.46 10.39 -7.81
C GLY A 349 20.36 10.25 -6.58
N ASP A 350 21.21 11.25 -6.35
CA ASP A 350 22.13 11.29 -5.20
C ASP A 350 21.40 11.34 -3.85
N GLU A 351 20.13 11.75 -3.86
CA GLU A 351 19.27 11.83 -2.67
C GLU A 351 18.56 10.50 -2.35
N GLY A 352 18.71 9.47 -3.19
CA GLY A 352 18.01 8.19 -3.07
C GLY A 352 16.71 8.14 -3.87
N LEU A 353 15.93 7.08 -3.65
CA LEU A 353 14.64 6.86 -4.30
C LEU A 353 13.49 7.09 -3.30
N PRO A 354 12.42 7.78 -3.71
CA PRO A 354 11.11 7.63 -3.10
C PRO A 354 10.42 6.33 -3.57
N ALA A 355 9.36 5.93 -2.87
CA ALA A 355 8.45 4.86 -3.31
C ALA A 355 7.67 5.17 -4.62
N THR A 356 7.53 6.45 -4.97
CA THR A 356 6.74 6.92 -6.13
C THR A 356 7.56 7.94 -6.93
N ARG A 357 7.45 7.96 -8.27
CA ARG A 357 8.26 8.89 -9.11
C ARG A 357 8.11 10.38 -8.78
N ASP A 358 6.97 10.78 -8.24
CA ASP A 358 6.62 12.16 -7.89
C ASP A 358 6.77 12.41 -6.37
N GLY A 359 7.26 11.41 -5.63
CA GLY A 359 7.44 11.43 -4.19
C GLY A 359 8.49 12.48 -3.76
N PRO A 360 8.15 13.41 -2.85
CA PRO A 360 9.02 14.52 -2.50
C PRO A 360 10.08 14.14 -1.46
N VAL A 361 9.97 12.93 -0.88
CA VAL A 361 10.83 12.43 0.19
C VAL A 361 11.28 11.02 -0.18
N SER A 362 12.60 10.82 -0.24
CA SER A 362 13.20 9.50 -0.41
C SER A 362 13.05 8.67 0.86
N ASP A 363 12.83 7.38 0.70
CA ASP A 363 12.78 6.41 1.80
C ASP A 363 13.93 5.41 1.70
N VAL A 364 14.30 4.85 2.85
CA VAL A 364 15.48 3.97 2.93
C VAL A 364 15.23 2.58 2.32
N ASP A 365 13.97 2.13 2.27
CA ASP A 365 13.64 0.78 1.80
C ASP A 365 13.77 0.72 0.27
N ASP A 366 13.08 1.61 -0.44
CA ASP A 366 13.17 1.77 -1.89
C ASP A 366 14.59 2.17 -2.32
N THR A 367 15.25 3.07 -1.58
CA THR A 367 16.64 3.45 -1.88
C THR A 367 17.60 2.27 -1.75
N ALA A 368 17.52 1.47 -0.68
CA ALA A 368 18.40 0.32 -0.48
C ALA A 368 18.11 -0.79 -1.50
N MET A 369 16.83 -1.03 -1.78
CA MET A 369 16.38 -1.99 -2.79
C MET A 369 16.88 -1.62 -4.17
N GLY A 370 16.67 -0.36 -4.58
CA GLY A 370 17.15 0.18 -5.85
C GLY A 370 18.66 0.15 -5.95
N PHE A 371 19.38 0.60 -4.92
CA PHE A 371 20.84 0.54 -4.91
C PHE A 371 21.34 -0.89 -5.18
N ARG A 372 20.81 -1.87 -4.44
CA ARG A 372 21.23 -3.27 -4.56
C ARG A 372 20.93 -3.82 -5.96
N LEU A 373 19.70 -3.67 -6.45
CA LEU A 373 19.28 -4.23 -7.73
C LEU A 373 20.02 -3.56 -8.90
N LEU A 374 20.08 -2.23 -8.93
CA LEU A 374 20.80 -1.49 -9.97
C LEU A 374 22.28 -1.86 -9.99
N ARG A 375 22.93 -1.95 -8.81
CA ARG A 375 24.34 -2.33 -8.71
C ARG A 375 24.59 -3.76 -9.18
N LEU A 376 23.73 -4.72 -8.83
CA LEU A 376 23.84 -6.13 -9.26
C LEU A 376 23.70 -6.28 -10.77
N HIS A 377 22.88 -5.45 -11.41
CA HIS A 377 22.65 -5.44 -12.85
C HIS A 377 23.62 -4.54 -13.63
N GLY A 378 24.65 -3.99 -12.98
CA GLY A 378 25.74 -3.28 -13.63
C GLY A 378 25.49 -1.80 -13.93
N TYR A 379 24.43 -1.21 -13.37
CA TYR A 379 24.19 0.23 -13.46
C TYR A 379 25.18 1.02 -12.59
N ASP A 380 25.47 2.25 -13.01
CA ASP A 380 26.35 3.16 -12.27
C ASP A 380 25.56 3.92 -11.22
N VAL A 381 25.51 3.37 -10.00
CA VAL A 381 24.82 3.96 -8.85
C VAL A 381 25.79 4.21 -7.70
N SER A 382 25.67 5.41 -7.13
CA SER A 382 26.45 5.85 -5.96
C SER A 382 25.74 5.46 -4.65
N PRO A 383 26.48 5.06 -3.59
CA PRO A 383 25.89 4.83 -2.27
C PRO A 383 25.51 6.12 -1.52
N CYS A 384 25.69 7.31 -2.12
CA CYS A 384 25.40 8.61 -1.49
C CYS A 384 23.97 8.71 -0.95
N GLY A 385 22.98 8.17 -1.67
CA GLY A 385 21.58 8.20 -1.23
C GLY A 385 21.33 7.49 0.11
N LEU A 386 22.22 6.57 0.52
CA LEU A 386 22.14 5.87 1.81
C LEU A 386 22.83 6.63 2.95
N SER A 387 23.53 7.72 2.66
CA SER A 387 24.37 8.45 3.62
C SER A 387 23.65 9.61 4.32
N ARG A 388 22.37 9.88 3.99
CA ARG A 388 21.58 10.90 4.67
C ARG A 388 21.37 10.53 6.14
N ARG A 389 21.73 11.44 7.04
CA ARG A 389 21.28 11.42 8.42
C ARG A 389 19.96 12.18 8.46
N GLY A 390 18.87 11.48 8.78
CA GLY A 390 17.55 12.06 9.01
C GLY A 390 17.49 12.99 10.21
#